data_AF-A0A0L0NC53-F1
#
_entry.id   AF-A0A0L0NC53-F1
#
_cell.length_a   1.000
_cell.length_b   1.000
_cell.length_c   1.000
_cell.angle_alpha   90.00
_cell.angle_beta   90.00
_cell.angle_gamma   90.00
#
_symmetry.space_group_name_H-M   'P 1'
#
loop_
_entity.id
_entity.type
_entity.pdbx_description
1 polymer ?
#
loop_
_entity_poly.entity_id
_entity_poly.type
_entity_poly.pdbx_seq_one_letter_code
_entity_poly.pdbx_strand_id
1 'polypeptide(L)'
;MKVSTTTLLLAAALGVAAHPSGHSHKHMHRSAVEKRTDFFIAKKPAPPAASPTYVAPPPAAPPATTPSTQPPASSPSGSGSGTGPSLYTPFCGGKSNKRATAAEIAYKGNVGTPGNYGCNLMLIQTSIVNKYDYTVTFSNAGSQDQKCACWNKIGPDNGINGFFNGNQALTFDLPAGSKQAIAADSNTQGGCSCGAGALSLTSFGQFAGSWVEFDFGNQSNGGWSGADASCLVAAKNGLAIPGLNVCSSGTCSTINPGGTGKNAYLSGMEAADGVGLNLPAGKVNLQVTVDYKG
;
A
#
# COMPACT_ATOMS: atom_id res chain seq x y z
N MET A 1 -44.71 5.41 -7.16
CA MET A 1 -43.43 5.85 -6.55
C MET A 1 -42.31 5.30 -7.40
N LYS A 2 -41.57 6.15 -8.12
CA LYS A 2 -40.43 5.74 -8.96
C LYS A 2 -39.16 6.04 -8.17
N VAL A 3 -38.45 5.00 -7.76
CA VAL A 3 -37.17 5.11 -7.05
C VAL A 3 -36.10 5.32 -8.11
N SER A 4 -35.42 6.47 -8.05
CA SER A 4 -34.40 6.87 -9.01
C SER A 4 -33.14 6.01 -8.86
N THR A 5 -32.79 5.28 -9.91
CA THR A 5 -31.52 4.58 -10.09
C THR A 5 -30.42 5.61 -10.28
N THR A 6 -29.76 6.00 -9.19
CA THR A 6 -28.59 6.87 -9.21
C THR A 6 -27.52 6.29 -8.32
N THR A 7 -26.88 5.21 -8.74
CA THR A 7 -25.61 4.73 -8.14
C THR A 7 -24.87 3.82 -9.12
N LEU A 8 -23.54 3.86 -9.06
CA LEU A 8 -22.55 3.18 -9.91
C LEU A 8 -22.07 3.93 -11.17
N LEU A 9 -21.60 5.16 -10.97
CA LEU A 9 -20.42 5.65 -11.68
C LEU A 9 -19.21 5.51 -10.74
N LEU A 10 -18.62 4.31 -10.71
CA LEU A 10 -17.39 4.01 -9.99
C LEU A 10 -16.23 4.64 -10.77
N ALA A 11 -16.02 5.93 -10.57
CA ALA A 11 -15.14 6.76 -11.39
C ALA A 11 -13.65 6.49 -11.13
N ALA A 12 -13.08 5.51 -11.82
CA ALA A 12 -11.71 5.46 -12.38
C ALA A 12 -10.63 6.31 -11.65
N ALA A 13 -10.47 6.13 -10.35
CA ALA A 13 -9.35 6.60 -9.54
C ALA A 13 -8.89 5.45 -8.65
N LEU A 14 -8.79 4.27 -9.26
CA LEU A 14 -8.11 3.14 -8.65
C LEU A 14 -6.64 3.54 -8.61
N GLY A 15 -6.09 3.74 -7.42
CA GLY A 15 -4.65 3.94 -7.23
C GLY A 15 -3.91 2.84 -7.99
N VAL A 16 -3.16 3.25 -8.99
CA VAL A 16 -2.24 2.37 -9.69
C VAL A 16 -1.06 2.21 -8.74
N ALA A 17 -1.13 1.20 -7.87
CA ALA A 17 -0.01 0.86 -7.01
C ALA A 17 1.28 0.85 -7.84
N ALA A 18 2.33 1.51 -7.32
CA ALA A 18 3.65 1.63 -7.94
C ALA A 18 4.11 0.33 -8.63
N HIS A 19 3.82 0.18 -9.92
CA HIS A 19 4.24 -0.99 -10.67
C HIS A 19 5.56 -0.67 -11.36
N PRO A 20 6.58 -1.54 -11.24
CA PRO A 20 7.83 -1.29 -11.94
C PRO A 20 7.60 -1.26 -13.46
N SER A 21 8.15 -0.28 -14.16
CA SER A 21 7.93 -0.08 -15.60
C SER A 21 8.78 -1.03 -16.44
N GLY A 22 8.21 -1.58 -17.52
CA GLY A 22 8.96 -2.29 -18.56
C GLY A 22 9.82 -1.38 -19.46
N HIS A 23 9.72 -0.05 -19.32
CA HIS A 23 10.38 0.91 -20.22
C HIS A 23 11.82 1.28 -19.84
N SER A 24 12.24 1.06 -18.60
CA SER A 24 13.66 1.26 -18.20
C SER A 24 14.63 0.25 -18.86
N HIS A 25 14.13 -0.76 -19.56
CA HIS A 25 14.94 -1.85 -20.12
C HIS A 25 15.54 -1.60 -21.51
N LYS A 26 15.26 -0.46 -22.17
CA LYS A 26 15.81 -0.22 -23.52
C LYS A 26 17.28 0.23 -23.56
N HIS A 27 17.84 0.68 -22.44
CA HIS A 27 19.19 1.28 -22.45
C HIS A 27 20.27 0.48 -21.70
N MET A 28 19.95 -0.61 -21.00
CA MET A 28 20.96 -1.39 -20.25
C MET A 28 21.22 -2.81 -20.77
N HIS A 29 20.58 -3.24 -21.86
CA HIS A 29 20.78 -4.58 -22.42
C HIS A 29 21.17 -4.51 -23.90
N ARG A 30 22.43 -4.15 -24.19
CA ARG A 30 23.02 -4.38 -25.51
C ARG A 30 24.08 -5.48 -25.54
N SER A 31 24.29 -6.24 -24.46
CA SER A 31 25.20 -7.38 -24.50
C SER A 31 24.78 -8.45 -23.50
N ALA A 32 24.43 -9.61 -24.05
CA ALA A 32 24.09 -10.87 -23.39
C ALA A 32 22.66 -10.97 -22.79
N VAL A 33 21.95 -12.01 -23.25
CA VAL A 33 20.65 -12.55 -22.79
C VAL A 33 19.40 -12.03 -23.54
N GLU A 34 19.38 -12.24 -24.85
CA GLU A 34 18.23 -12.03 -25.76
C GLU A 34 17.09 -13.07 -25.64
N LYS A 35 16.86 -13.73 -24.48
CA LYS A 35 15.88 -14.84 -24.44
C LYS A 35 14.87 -14.92 -23.30
N ARG A 36 14.63 -13.86 -22.52
CA ARG A 36 13.52 -13.85 -21.53
C ARG A 36 12.94 -12.46 -21.30
N THR A 37 11.97 -12.04 -22.11
CA THR A 37 11.18 -10.84 -21.82
C THR A 37 9.72 -11.06 -22.20
N ASP A 38 8.99 -11.81 -21.36
CA ASP A 38 7.54 -11.64 -21.24
C ASP A 38 7.28 -11.04 -19.86
N PHE A 39 7.14 -9.72 -19.83
CA PHE A 39 6.78 -8.93 -18.66
C PHE A 39 5.26 -8.96 -18.51
N PHE A 40 4.75 -9.42 -17.37
CA PHE A 40 3.31 -9.48 -17.13
C PHE A 40 2.82 -8.13 -16.60
N ILE A 41 2.24 -7.33 -17.50
CA ILE A 41 1.56 -6.06 -17.17
C ILE A 41 0.15 -6.40 -16.67
N ALA A 42 -0.18 -6.00 -15.44
CA ALA A 42 -1.56 -6.02 -14.97
C ALA A 42 -2.36 -4.94 -15.71
N LYS A 43 -3.03 -5.31 -16.81
CA LYS A 43 -3.92 -4.39 -17.52
C LYS A 43 -5.06 -3.94 -16.60
N LYS A 44 -5.45 -2.67 -16.74
CA LYS A 44 -6.69 -2.12 -16.17
C LYS A 44 -7.84 -3.12 -16.36
N PRO A 45 -8.58 -3.50 -15.30
CA PRO A 45 -9.75 -4.35 -15.45
C PRO A 45 -10.71 -3.73 -16.46
N ALA A 46 -11.15 -4.52 -17.44
CA ALA A 46 -12.27 -4.13 -18.28
C ALA A 46 -13.51 -3.87 -17.40
N PRO A 47 -14.43 -2.98 -17.80
CA PRO A 47 -15.71 -2.82 -17.11
C PRO A 47 -16.36 -4.20 -16.93
N PRO A 48 -16.92 -4.52 -15.74
CA PRO A 48 -17.50 -5.82 -15.50
C PRO A 48 -18.63 -6.07 -16.51
N ALA A 49 -18.52 -7.16 -17.26
CA ALA A 49 -19.65 -7.70 -18.00
C ALA A 49 -20.74 -8.11 -17.01
N ALA A 50 -22.00 -7.89 -17.36
CA ALA A 50 -23.14 -8.22 -16.51
C ALA A 50 -23.07 -9.69 -16.05
N SER A 51 -22.98 -9.90 -14.74
CA SER A 51 -22.95 -11.24 -14.14
C SER A 51 -24.29 -11.95 -14.34
N PRO A 52 -24.31 -13.26 -14.66
CA PRO A 52 -25.52 -14.05 -14.52
C PRO A 52 -25.93 -14.15 -13.05
N THR A 53 -27.23 -14.14 -12.80
CA THR A 53 -27.86 -14.30 -11.48
C THR A 53 -27.42 -15.61 -10.83
N TYR A 54 -26.62 -15.52 -9.76
CA TYR A 54 -26.25 -16.65 -8.92
C TYR A 54 -27.31 -16.83 -7.82
N VAL A 55 -27.89 -18.02 -7.73
CA VAL A 55 -28.80 -18.41 -6.65
C VAL A 55 -27.95 -18.92 -5.49
N ALA A 56 -28.02 -18.23 -4.35
CA ALA A 56 -27.27 -18.57 -3.15
C ALA A 56 -27.81 -19.86 -2.47
N PRO A 57 -26.95 -20.80 -2.05
CA PRO A 57 -27.35 -21.89 -1.15
C PRO A 57 -27.53 -21.38 0.30
N PRO A 58 -28.34 -22.09 1.12
CA PRO A 58 -28.69 -21.65 2.47
C PRO A 58 -27.51 -21.72 3.47
N PRO A 59 -27.55 -20.95 4.57
CA PRO A 59 -26.43 -20.78 5.48
C PRO A 59 -26.21 -22.00 6.38
N ALA A 60 -24.95 -22.38 6.60
CA ALA A 60 -24.56 -23.34 7.63
C ALA A 60 -24.34 -22.63 8.98
N ALA A 61 -24.69 -23.30 10.08
CA ALA A 61 -24.61 -22.79 11.45
C ALA A 61 -23.15 -22.62 11.95
N PRO A 62 -22.87 -21.61 12.79
CA PRO A 62 -21.52 -21.38 13.32
C PRO A 62 -21.18 -22.29 14.52
N PRO A 63 -19.92 -22.74 14.67
CA PRO A 63 -19.44 -23.41 15.88
C PRO A 63 -19.05 -22.41 16.98
N ALA A 64 -19.18 -22.84 18.23
CA ALA A 64 -18.88 -22.08 19.44
C ALA A 64 -17.37 -21.89 19.67
N THR A 65 -16.97 -20.70 20.14
CA THR A 65 -15.59 -20.33 20.48
C THR A 65 -15.38 -20.30 21.99
N THR A 66 -14.31 -20.93 22.46
CA THR A 66 -13.79 -20.84 23.83
C THR A 66 -12.72 -19.74 23.93
N PRO A 67 -12.67 -18.95 25.02
CA PRO A 67 -11.66 -17.91 25.19
C PRO A 67 -10.33 -18.48 25.70
N SER A 68 -9.23 -18.13 25.03
CA SER A 68 -7.86 -18.36 25.50
C SER A 68 -7.28 -17.05 26.06
N THR A 69 -6.79 -17.11 27.29
CA THR A 69 -6.20 -16.02 28.07
C THR A 69 -4.78 -15.69 27.60
N GLN A 70 -4.54 -14.41 27.27
CA GLN A 70 -3.23 -13.89 26.89
C GLN A 70 -2.46 -13.41 28.14
N PRO A 71 -1.17 -13.79 28.32
CA PRO A 71 -0.34 -13.25 29.40
C PRO A 71 0.18 -11.83 29.09
N PRO A 72 0.44 -10.99 30.12
CA PRO A 72 0.83 -9.60 29.95
C PRO A 72 2.26 -9.44 29.41
N ALA A 73 2.45 -8.40 28.60
CA ALA A 73 3.73 -8.06 27.97
C ALA A 73 4.70 -7.38 28.95
N SER A 74 5.94 -7.85 29.00
CA SER A 74 7.08 -7.20 29.63
C SER A 74 7.86 -6.37 28.60
N SER A 75 8.09 -5.10 28.91
CA SER A 75 8.79 -4.12 28.06
C SER A 75 10.31 -4.34 28.06
N PRO A 76 10.98 -4.49 26.90
CA PRO A 76 12.40 -4.22 26.78
C PRO A 76 12.61 -2.78 26.26
N SER A 77 13.39 -2.04 27.03
CA SER A 77 14.01 -0.76 26.71
C SER A 77 14.92 -0.85 25.48
N GLY A 78 14.33 -0.74 24.29
CA GLY A 78 15.04 -0.53 23.04
C GLY A 78 15.02 0.96 22.67
N SER A 79 16.18 1.53 22.34
CA SER A 79 16.37 2.94 21.93
C SER A 79 15.78 3.29 20.55
N GLY A 80 14.73 2.59 20.11
CA GLY A 80 14.05 2.83 18.84
C GLY A 80 12.86 3.77 19.02
N SER A 81 12.62 4.64 18.04
CA SER A 81 11.41 5.46 17.98
C SER A 81 10.25 4.68 17.36
N GLY A 82 9.02 5.05 17.69
CA GLY A 82 7.80 4.45 17.15
C GLY A 82 7.21 3.34 18.03
N THR A 83 6.06 2.85 17.59
CA THR A 83 5.26 1.80 18.24
C THR A 83 5.47 0.45 17.54
N GLY A 84 5.17 -0.64 18.24
CA GLY A 84 5.35 -2.02 17.75
C GLY A 84 6.53 -2.74 18.39
N PRO A 85 6.87 -3.96 17.92
CA PRO A 85 7.94 -4.75 18.49
C PRO A 85 9.29 -4.04 18.43
N SER A 86 10.08 -4.25 19.49
CA SER A 86 11.50 -3.85 19.58
C SER A 86 12.47 -5.00 19.25
N LEU A 87 11.93 -6.17 18.92
CA LEU A 87 12.64 -7.36 18.46
C LEU A 87 11.96 -7.91 17.20
N TYR A 88 12.71 -8.68 16.41
CA TYR A 88 12.15 -9.32 15.21
C TYR A 88 10.93 -10.17 15.59
N THR A 89 9.83 -9.93 14.90
CA THR A 89 8.58 -10.67 15.06
C THR A 89 8.16 -11.20 13.70
N PRO A 90 7.95 -12.51 13.53
CA PRO A 90 7.48 -13.07 12.27
C PRO A 90 6.04 -12.62 11.98
N PHE A 91 5.69 -12.47 10.70
CA PHE A 91 4.31 -12.23 10.29
C PHE A 91 3.43 -13.47 10.58
N CYS A 92 2.12 -13.24 10.69
CA CYS A 92 1.06 -14.22 11.00
C CYS A 92 1.02 -15.50 10.14
N GLY A 93 1.75 -15.54 9.02
CA GLY A 93 1.68 -16.59 8.02
C GLY A 93 3.03 -17.04 7.51
N GLY A 94 4.08 -17.08 8.34
CA GLY A 94 5.48 -17.41 8.00
C GLY A 94 5.79 -18.76 7.31
N LYS A 95 4.89 -19.29 6.48
CA LYS A 95 5.13 -20.31 5.47
C LYS A 95 4.73 -19.76 4.11
N SER A 96 5.60 -19.91 3.12
CA SER A 96 5.45 -19.45 1.75
C SER A 96 4.05 -19.75 1.21
N ASN A 97 3.27 -18.71 0.94
CA ASN A 97 1.92 -18.86 0.40
C ASN A 97 1.96 -19.71 -0.89
N LYS A 98 1.17 -20.77 -0.92
CA LYS A 98 1.00 -21.65 -2.08
C LYS A 98 0.42 -20.82 -3.24
N ARG A 99 1.03 -20.97 -4.42
CA ARG A 99 0.78 -20.23 -5.67
C ARG A 99 -0.72 -20.04 -5.97
N ALA A 100 -1.12 -18.78 -6.13
CA ALA A 100 -2.36 -18.33 -6.77
C ALA A 100 -2.45 -18.86 -8.23
N THR A 101 -3.60 -19.38 -8.64
CA THR A 101 -3.83 -19.91 -9.99
C THR A 101 -4.03 -18.79 -11.02
N ALA A 102 -3.78 -19.08 -12.29
CA ALA A 102 -3.83 -18.12 -13.40
C ALA A 102 -5.21 -17.47 -13.67
N ALA A 103 -6.25 -17.75 -12.87
CA ALA A 103 -7.53 -17.03 -12.88
C ALA A 103 -7.50 -15.75 -12.00
N GLU A 104 -6.44 -15.52 -11.20
CA GLU A 104 -6.23 -14.34 -10.35
C GLU A 104 -5.54 -13.19 -11.12
N ILE A 105 -6.03 -12.87 -12.33
CA ILE A 105 -5.44 -11.88 -13.26
C ILE A 105 -5.58 -10.41 -12.79
N ALA A 106 -6.22 -10.18 -11.63
CA ALA A 106 -5.91 -9.02 -10.80
C ALA A 106 -4.94 -9.48 -9.72
N TYR A 107 -3.63 -9.29 -9.94
CA TYR A 107 -2.60 -9.74 -9.00
C TYR A 107 -2.89 -9.23 -7.58
N LYS A 108 -3.34 -10.15 -6.71
CA LYS A 108 -3.87 -9.84 -5.38
C LYS A 108 -2.78 -9.46 -4.38
N GLY A 109 -1.58 -10.01 -4.56
CA GLY A 109 -0.54 -9.95 -3.56
C GLY A 109 -0.81 -10.77 -2.31
N ASN A 110 0.12 -10.64 -1.36
CA ASN A 110 0.00 -11.05 0.02
C ASN A 110 -0.76 -9.98 0.80
N VAL A 111 -1.94 -10.35 1.30
CA VAL A 111 -2.83 -9.51 2.13
C VAL A 111 -2.96 -10.03 3.57
N GLY A 112 -2.10 -10.97 3.96
CA GLY A 112 -2.20 -11.73 5.21
C GLY A 112 -2.74 -13.15 5.01
N THR A 113 -3.18 -13.77 6.10
CA THR A 113 -3.71 -15.14 6.10
C THR A 113 -5.24 -15.16 6.17
N PRO A 114 -5.90 -16.27 5.77
CA PRO A 114 -7.35 -16.38 5.88
C PRO A 114 -7.83 -16.10 7.32
N GLY A 115 -8.78 -15.17 7.47
CA GLY A 115 -9.30 -14.75 8.77
C GLY A 115 -8.41 -13.74 9.53
N ASN A 116 -7.27 -13.33 8.95
CA ASN A 116 -6.37 -12.35 9.53
C ASN A 116 -5.87 -11.38 8.45
N TYR A 117 -6.77 -10.53 7.95
CA TYR A 117 -6.44 -9.51 6.97
C TYR A 117 -5.43 -8.50 7.52
N GLY A 118 -4.47 -8.08 6.70
CA GLY A 118 -3.54 -7.00 7.05
C GLY A 118 -2.34 -7.44 7.89
N CYS A 119 -2.29 -8.70 8.33
CA CYS A 119 -1.20 -9.20 9.17
C CYS A 119 0.14 -9.41 8.44
N ASN A 120 0.19 -9.11 7.15
CA ASN A 120 1.39 -8.95 6.33
C ASN A 120 2.03 -7.55 6.48
N LEU A 121 1.38 -6.62 7.20
CA LEU A 121 1.88 -5.31 7.56
C LEU A 121 1.96 -5.20 9.08
N MET A 122 3.02 -4.59 9.60
CA MET A 122 3.25 -4.49 11.04
C MET A 122 3.97 -3.20 11.41
N LEU A 123 3.46 -2.49 12.42
CA LEU A 123 4.19 -1.43 13.12
C LEU A 123 5.45 -2.01 13.77
N ILE A 124 6.59 -1.38 13.58
CA ILE A 124 7.85 -1.76 14.22
C ILE A 124 8.58 -0.53 14.75
N GLN A 125 9.43 -0.73 15.77
CA GLN A 125 10.36 0.31 16.18
C GLN A 125 11.45 0.51 15.12
N THR A 126 11.93 1.75 14.98
CA THR A 126 12.96 2.10 13.98
C THR A 126 14.29 1.38 14.20
N SER A 127 14.57 0.92 15.42
CA SER A 127 15.78 0.17 15.78
C SER A 127 15.89 -1.22 15.13
N ILE A 128 14.77 -1.81 14.68
CA ILE A 128 14.74 -3.15 14.08
C ILE A 128 14.42 -3.16 12.59
N VAL A 129 14.39 -2.00 11.94
CA VAL A 129 14.12 -1.85 10.50
C VAL A 129 15.04 -2.74 9.66
N ASN A 130 16.32 -2.86 10.03
CA ASN A 130 17.29 -3.71 9.33
C ASN A 130 17.03 -5.23 9.46
N LYS A 131 16.10 -5.65 10.32
CA LYS A 131 15.72 -7.06 10.52
C LYS A 131 14.66 -7.53 9.52
N TYR A 132 14.01 -6.63 8.81
CA TYR A 132 13.00 -6.95 7.81
C TYR A 132 13.55 -6.70 6.40
N ASP A 133 12.95 -7.37 5.42
CA ASP A 133 13.34 -7.18 4.01
C ASP A 133 12.67 -5.95 3.39
N TYR A 134 11.42 -5.67 3.76
CA TYR A 134 10.64 -4.57 3.20
C TYR A 134 10.14 -3.68 4.34
N THR A 135 10.52 -2.40 4.30
CA THR A 135 10.18 -1.45 5.35
C THR A 135 9.85 -0.08 4.79
N VAL A 136 8.99 0.65 5.50
CA VAL A 136 8.71 2.07 5.27
C VAL A 136 8.93 2.81 6.58
N THR A 137 9.83 3.79 6.59
CA THR A 137 10.08 4.64 7.75
C THR A 137 9.49 6.02 7.48
N PHE A 138 8.44 6.36 8.21
CA PHE A 138 7.79 7.66 8.19
C PHE A 138 8.53 8.64 9.11
N SER A 139 8.74 9.85 8.64
CA SER A 139 9.20 11.01 9.39
C SER A 139 8.21 12.14 9.20
N ASN A 140 7.76 12.78 10.29
CA ASN A 140 6.87 13.94 10.22
C ASN A 140 7.69 15.23 10.21
N ALA A 141 7.71 15.91 9.07
CA ALA A 141 8.38 17.21 8.93
C ALA A 141 7.48 18.39 9.36
N GLY A 142 6.21 18.12 9.66
CA GLY A 142 5.24 19.09 10.11
C GLY A 142 5.36 19.44 11.58
N SER A 143 4.67 20.52 11.97
CA SER A 143 4.53 20.96 13.36
C SER A 143 3.27 20.41 14.05
N GLN A 144 2.47 19.60 13.34
CA GLN A 144 1.22 19.01 13.82
C GLN A 144 1.34 17.49 13.81
N ASP A 145 0.73 16.85 14.81
CA ASP A 145 0.62 15.41 14.87
C ASP A 145 -0.22 14.90 13.68
N GLN A 146 0.24 13.81 13.08
CA GLN A 146 -0.43 13.18 11.95
C GLN A 146 -1.14 11.91 12.39
N LYS A 147 -2.32 11.68 11.84
CA LYS A 147 -2.97 10.35 11.84
C LYS A 147 -2.66 9.68 10.52
N CYS A 148 -2.16 8.45 10.58
CA CYS A 148 -1.79 7.67 9.41
C CYS A 148 -2.60 6.38 9.33
N ALA A 149 -2.93 5.97 8.11
CA ALA A 149 -3.49 4.65 7.81
C ALA A 149 -2.70 4.01 6.68
N CYS A 150 -2.46 2.71 6.80
CA CYS A 150 -1.87 1.90 5.75
C CYS A 150 -2.80 0.74 5.40
N TRP A 151 -2.85 0.38 4.12
CA TRP A 151 -3.74 -0.62 3.59
C TRP A 151 -3.02 -1.54 2.62
N ASN A 152 -3.57 -2.74 2.41
CA ASN A 152 -3.28 -3.51 1.21
C ASN A 152 -4.16 -3.00 0.06
N LYS A 153 -3.69 -3.09 -1.19
CA LYS A 153 -4.48 -2.71 -2.39
C LYS A 153 -5.84 -3.42 -2.39
N ILE A 154 -5.81 -4.70 -2.07
CA ILE A 154 -6.97 -5.55 -1.91
C ILE A 154 -7.45 -5.46 -0.46
N GLY A 155 -8.73 -5.18 -0.24
CA GLY A 155 -9.33 -5.09 1.08
C GLY A 155 -9.77 -6.44 1.66
N PRO A 156 -10.39 -6.43 2.85
CA PRO A 156 -10.73 -7.64 3.60
C PRO A 156 -11.77 -8.53 2.90
N ASP A 157 -12.59 -7.96 2.00
CA ASP A 157 -13.58 -8.67 1.19
C ASP A 157 -13.02 -9.20 -0.15
N ASN A 158 -11.72 -9.07 -0.37
CA ASN A 158 -11.01 -9.37 -1.62
C ASN A 158 -11.31 -8.41 -2.79
N GLY A 159 -11.98 -7.28 -2.53
CA GLY A 159 -12.15 -6.21 -3.51
C GLY A 159 -10.92 -5.29 -3.62
N ILE A 160 -10.84 -4.51 -4.71
CA ILE A 160 -9.83 -3.43 -4.83
C ILE A 160 -10.34 -2.20 -4.06
N ASN A 161 -10.29 -2.28 -2.73
CA ASN A 161 -10.95 -1.32 -1.85
C ASN A 161 -10.24 -1.14 -0.49
N GLY A 162 -8.98 -1.56 -0.33
CA GLY A 162 -8.28 -1.37 0.95
C GLY A 162 -8.02 0.10 1.30
N PHE A 163 -7.99 0.98 0.30
CA PHE A 163 -7.83 2.44 0.43
C PHE A 163 -9.10 3.18 0.88
N PHE A 164 -10.12 2.47 1.35
CA PHE A 164 -11.31 3.06 1.95
C PHE A 164 -11.23 3.02 3.47
N ASN A 165 -11.74 4.05 4.12
CA ASN A 165 -11.86 4.10 5.56
C ASN A 165 -12.69 2.91 6.07
N GLY A 166 -12.14 2.19 7.05
CA GLY A 166 -12.68 0.93 7.56
C GLY A 166 -12.02 -0.32 7.00
N ASN A 167 -11.29 -0.21 5.88
CA ASN A 167 -10.61 -1.34 5.23
C ASN A 167 -9.08 -1.33 5.37
N GLN A 168 -8.52 -0.32 6.06
CA GLN A 168 -7.09 -0.24 6.32
C GLN A 168 -6.58 -1.43 7.15
N ALA A 169 -5.33 -1.84 6.90
CA ALA A 169 -4.67 -2.92 7.62
C ALA A 169 -4.13 -2.46 8.98
N LEU A 170 -3.64 -1.23 9.07
CA LEU A 170 -3.14 -0.63 10.31
C LEU A 170 -3.36 0.88 10.34
N THR A 171 -3.40 1.44 11.54
CA THR A 171 -3.38 2.87 11.81
C THR A 171 -2.32 3.19 12.85
N PHE A 172 -1.79 4.40 12.81
CA PHE A 172 -0.86 4.89 13.82
C PHE A 172 -0.86 6.41 13.91
N ASP A 173 -0.42 6.88 15.07
CA ASP A 173 -0.15 8.28 15.31
C ASP A 173 1.33 8.58 15.02
N LEU A 174 1.58 9.70 14.35
CA LEU A 174 2.92 10.15 14.04
C LEU A 174 3.08 11.59 14.55
N PRO A 175 3.58 11.75 15.79
CA PRO A 175 3.74 13.07 16.39
C PRO A 175 4.67 13.98 15.58
N ALA A 176 4.54 15.30 15.78
CA ALA A 176 5.43 16.29 15.16
C ALA A 176 6.91 15.94 15.41
N GLY A 177 7.75 16.00 14.36
CA GLY A 177 9.18 15.69 14.43
C GLY A 177 9.54 14.23 14.72
N SER A 178 8.57 13.33 14.85
CA SER A 178 8.80 11.93 15.23
C SER A 178 8.89 10.99 14.02
N LYS A 179 9.29 9.74 14.30
CA LYS A 179 9.39 8.67 13.30
C LYS A 179 8.64 7.41 13.72
N GLN A 180 8.01 6.76 12.76
CA GLN A 180 7.38 5.43 12.88
C GLN A 180 7.84 4.57 11.71
N ALA A 181 8.10 3.29 11.95
CA ALA A 181 8.36 2.35 10.87
C ALA A 181 7.25 1.31 10.75
N ILE A 182 7.00 0.84 9.53
CA ILE A 182 6.26 -0.38 9.26
C ILE A 182 7.18 -1.38 8.55
N ALA A 183 6.96 -2.66 8.83
CA ALA A 183 7.48 -3.77 8.06
C ALA A 183 6.36 -4.35 7.20
N ALA A 184 6.73 -4.80 6.01
CA ALA A 184 5.87 -5.55 5.11
C ALA A 184 6.47 -6.94 4.84
N ASP A 185 5.62 -7.94 4.75
CA ASP A 185 6.00 -9.25 4.23
C ASP A 185 6.25 -9.17 2.71
N SER A 186 6.90 -10.19 2.17
CA SER A 186 7.12 -10.30 0.73
C SER A 186 5.79 -10.35 -0.03
N ASN A 187 5.85 -9.87 -1.27
CA ASN A 187 4.72 -9.80 -2.20
C ASN A 187 3.55 -8.94 -1.68
N THR A 188 3.81 -7.83 -1.01
CA THR A 188 2.76 -6.97 -0.46
C THR A 188 2.58 -5.72 -1.30
N GLN A 189 1.34 -5.48 -1.76
CA GLN A 189 0.95 -4.26 -2.50
C GLN A 189 -0.03 -3.44 -1.68
N GLY A 190 0.19 -2.14 -1.62
CA GLY A 190 -0.62 -1.27 -0.77
C GLY A 190 -0.21 0.18 -0.82
N GLY A 191 -0.64 0.91 0.19
CA GLY A 191 -0.22 2.28 0.38
C GLY A 191 -0.49 2.78 1.79
N CYS A 192 -0.03 3.99 2.07
CA CYS A 192 -0.35 4.72 3.28
C CYS A 192 -0.66 6.18 2.97
N SER A 193 -1.53 6.78 3.77
CA SER A 193 -1.78 8.22 3.78
C SER A 193 -1.68 8.73 5.21
N CYS A 194 -1.28 9.98 5.37
CA CYS A 194 -1.28 10.68 6.65
C CYS A 194 -2.00 12.02 6.51
N GLY A 195 -2.60 12.51 7.60
CA GLY A 195 -3.23 13.82 7.64
C GLY A 195 -3.13 14.45 9.03
N ALA A 196 -2.99 15.78 9.07
CA ALA A 196 -2.84 16.54 10.31
C ALA A 196 -4.13 16.46 11.13
N GLY A 197 -4.03 15.91 12.35
CA GLY A 197 -5.17 15.66 13.23
C GLY A 197 -6.10 14.52 12.79
N ALA A 198 -6.45 14.43 11.51
CA ALA A 198 -7.27 13.37 10.93
C ALA A 198 -6.91 13.12 9.45
N LEU A 199 -7.25 11.93 8.95
CA LEU A 199 -7.13 11.60 7.52
C LEU A 199 -8.20 12.34 6.71
N SER A 200 -7.78 12.99 5.62
CA SER A 200 -8.69 13.51 4.60
C SER A 200 -9.40 12.34 3.91
N LEU A 201 -10.71 12.47 3.67
CA LEU A 201 -11.54 11.48 2.98
C LEU A 201 -12.30 12.14 1.83
N THR A 202 -12.55 11.38 0.77
CA THR A 202 -13.56 11.76 -0.24
C THR A 202 -14.96 11.64 0.34
N SER A 203 -15.98 12.17 -0.37
CA SER A 203 -17.39 12.05 0.02
C SER A 203 -17.91 10.61 0.12
N PHE A 204 -17.18 9.65 -0.47
CA PHE A 204 -17.49 8.22 -0.45
C PHE A 204 -16.50 7.41 0.40
N GLY A 205 -15.68 8.08 1.23
CA GLY A 205 -14.86 7.43 2.25
C GLY A 205 -13.51 6.88 1.78
N GLN A 206 -13.05 7.22 0.58
CA GLN A 206 -11.69 6.89 0.12
C GLN A 206 -10.68 7.84 0.79
N PHE A 207 -9.52 7.33 1.22
CA PHE A 207 -8.46 8.19 1.77
C PHE A 207 -8.00 9.22 0.72
N ALA A 208 -7.94 10.50 1.07
CA ALA A 208 -7.84 11.59 0.11
C ALA A 208 -6.75 12.62 0.46
N GLY A 209 -5.57 12.14 0.84
CA GLY A 209 -4.33 12.93 0.92
C GLY A 209 -3.34 12.56 -0.18
N SER A 210 -2.06 12.82 0.06
CA SER A 210 -0.98 12.21 -0.71
C SER A 210 -0.69 10.82 -0.17
N TRP A 211 -0.55 9.85 -1.06
CA TRP A 211 -0.30 8.46 -0.75
C TRP A 211 1.16 8.13 -1.01
N VAL A 212 1.79 7.40 -0.10
CA VAL A 212 2.89 6.52 -0.49
C VAL A 212 2.28 5.23 -0.98
N GLU A 213 2.44 4.92 -2.26
CA GLU A 213 2.05 3.63 -2.83
C GLU A 213 3.28 2.71 -2.89
N PHE A 214 3.12 1.42 -2.60
CA PHE A 214 4.21 0.45 -2.63
C PHE A 214 3.78 -0.91 -3.19
N ASP A 215 4.73 -1.57 -3.83
CA ASP A 215 4.66 -2.94 -4.31
C ASP A 215 5.97 -3.63 -3.90
N PHE A 216 5.94 -4.47 -2.86
CA PHE A 216 7.14 -5.07 -2.30
C PHE A 216 7.35 -6.49 -2.78
N GLY A 217 8.52 -6.78 -3.36
CA GLY A 217 8.92 -8.14 -3.70
C GLY A 217 7.93 -8.84 -4.63
N ASN A 218 7.43 -8.14 -5.65
CA ASN A 218 6.40 -8.63 -6.56
C ASN A 218 6.86 -9.90 -7.27
N GLN A 219 6.26 -11.03 -6.93
CA GLN A 219 6.64 -12.33 -7.49
C GLN A 219 6.32 -12.44 -8.99
N SER A 220 5.28 -11.76 -9.46
CA SER A 220 4.95 -11.71 -10.90
C SER A 220 5.97 -10.90 -11.70
N ASN A 221 6.75 -10.06 -11.03
CA ASN A 221 7.82 -9.27 -11.64
C ASN A 221 9.21 -9.66 -11.09
N GLY A 222 9.46 -10.95 -10.92
CA GLY A 222 10.79 -11.45 -10.55
C GLY A 222 11.33 -10.95 -9.20
N GLY A 223 10.44 -10.55 -8.27
CA GLY A 223 10.79 -10.03 -6.95
C GLY A 223 11.14 -8.55 -6.91
N TRP A 224 10.96 -7.81 -8.00
CA TRP A 224 11.15 -6.36 -8.01
C TRP A 224 10.18 -5.66 -7.07
N SER A 225 10.56 -4.47 -6.61
CA SER A 225 9.68 -3.61 -5.84
C SER A 225 9.45 -2.27 -6.54
N GLY A 226 8.30 -1.66 -6.28
CA GLY A 226 7.94 -0.32 -6.71
C GLY A 226 7.53 0.54 -5.53
N ALA A 227 7.74 1.85 -5.62
CA ALA A 227 7.14 2.80 -4.70
C ALA A 227 6.95 4.16 -5.36
N ASP A 228 5.93 4.91 -4.96
CA ASP A 228 5.72 6.27 -5.44
C ASP A 228 4.99 7.14 -4.41
N ALA A 229 5.08 8.45 -4.62
CA ALA A 229 4.16 9.43 -4.07
C ALA A 229 3.05 9.70 -5.10
N SER A 230 1.81 9.72 -4.64
CA SER A 230 0.63 9.92 -5.49
C SER A 230 -0.35 10.89 -4.83
N CYS A 231 -0.88 11.87 -5.57
CA CYS A 231 -1.94 12.76 -5.10
C CYS A 231 -3.19 12.72 -5.97
N LEU A 232 -3.35 11.67 -6.78
CA LEU A 232 -4.45 11.54 -7.76
C LEU A 232 -5.82 11.69 -7.11
N VAL A 233 -6.06 11.03 -5.98
CA VAL A 233 -7.36 11.06 -5.30
C VAL A 233 -7.68 12.46 -4.79
N ALA A 234 -6.74 13.09 -4.06
CA ALA A 234 -6.92 14.44 -3.54
C ALA A 234 -7.14 15.45 -4.67
N ALA A 235 -6.30 15.40 -5.72
CA ALA A 235 -6.40 16.29 -6.87
C ALA A 235 -7.73 16.15 -7.62
N LYS A 236 -8.16 14.91 -7.91
CA LYS A 236 -9.42 14.64 -8.63
C LYS A 236 -10.66 15.12 -7.88
N ASN A 237 -10.60 15.13 -6.55
CA ASN A 237 -11.70 15.57 -5.69
C ASN A 237 -11.57 17.04 -5.27
N GLY A 238 -10.58 17.78 -5.78
CA GLY A 238 -10.36 19.18 -5.41
C GLY A 238 -10.03 19.39 -3.92
N LEU A 239 -9.42 18.38 -3.28
CA LEU A 239 -9.05 18.39 -1.87
C LEU A 239 -7.62 18.90 -1.69
N ALA A 240 -7.31 19.33 -0.46
CA ALA A 240 -5.96 19.77 -0.10
C ALA A 240 -4.94 18.64 -0.30
N ILE A 241 -3.82 18.96 -0.94
CA ILE A 241 -2.74 18.00 -1.23
C ILE A 241 -1.57 18.30 -0.29
N PRO A 242 -1.36 17.49 0.76
CA PRO A 242 -0.19 17.64 1.62
C PRO A 242 1.08 17.24 0.87
N GLY A 243 2.21 17.86 1.19
CA GLY A 243 3.49 17.45 0.63
C GLY A 243 3.91 16.06 1.13
N LEU A 244 4.53 15.29 0.25
CA LEU A 244 5.02 13.94 0.51
C LEU A 244 6.31 13.69 -0.26
N ASN A 245 7.31 13.10 0.41
CA ASN A 245 8.54 12.68 -0.26
C ASN A 245 8.83 11.21 0.09
N VAL A 246 8.96 10.36 -0.93
CA VAL A 246 9.21 8.92 -0.81
C VAL A 246 10.54 8.62 -1.48
N CYS A 247 11.54 8.16 -0.72
CA CYS A 247 12.89 7.95 -1.23
C CYS A 247 13.41 6.55 -0.93
N SER A 248 14.24 6.02 -1.83
CA SER A 248 15.06 4.84 -1.59
C SER A 248 16.24 4.84 -2.57
N SER A 249 17.40 4.37 -2.12
CA SER A 249 18.60 4.21 -2.96
C SER A 249 18.96 5.46 -3.80
N GLY A 250 18.83 6.65 -3.21
CA GLY A 250 19.17 7.92 -3.87
C GLY A 250 18.15 8.44 -4.89
N THR A 251 17.05 7.72 -5.11
CA THR A 251 15.92 8.16 -5.95
C THR A 251 14.73 8.53 -5.08
N CYS A 252 14.04 9.62 -5.43
CA CYS A 252 12.85 10.08 -4.73
C CYS A 252 11.67 10.25 -5.69
N SER A 253 10.48 10.04 -5.14
CA SER A 253 9.17 10.43 -5.68
C SER A 253 8.61 11.51 -4.77
N THR A 254 8.36 12.69 -5.31
CA THR A 254 8.11 13.89 -4.50
C THR A 254 6.86 14.60 -4.96
N ILE A 255 6.02 14.97 -3.99
CA ILE A 255 4.86 15.84 -4.12
C ILE A 255 5.09 17.03 -3.19
N ASN A 256 5.10 18.23 -3.74
CA ASN A 256 5.07 19.47 -2.99
C ASN A 256 3.65 19.78 -2.52
N PRO A 257 3.47 20.57 -1.45
CA PRO A 257 2.16 21.08 -1.07
C PRO A 257 1.44 21.71 -2.27
N GLY A 258 0.17 21.35 -2.47
CA GLY A 258 -0.63 21.81 -3.60
C GLY A 258 -0.52 20.98 -4.88
N GLY A 259 0.25 19.87 -4.88
CA GLY A 259 0.16 18.82 -5.91
C GLY A 259 1.07 18.97 -7.13
N THR A 260 2.07 19.85 -7.08
CA THR A 260 3.21 19.78 -8.01
C THR A 260 4.22 18.76 -7.51
N GLY A 261 5.15 18.32 -8.34
CA GLY A 261 6.11 17.31 -7.90
C GLY A 261 7.02 16.80 -9.00
N LYS A 262 7.82 15.79 -8.66
CA LYS A 262 8.72 15.10 -9.58
C LYS A 262 8.66 13.60 -9.32
N ASN A 263 8.68 12.82 -10.39
CA ASN A 263 8.72 11.36 -10.33
C ASN A 263 7.57 10.80 -9.46
N ALA A 264 6.39 11.40 -9.55
CA ALA A 264 5.22 11.14 -8.71
C ALA A 264 3.95 11.14 -9.57
N TYR A 265 2.88 10.48 -9.11
CA TYR A 265 1.58 10.54 -9.78
C TYR A 265 0.82 11.80 -9.39
N LEU A 266 0.81 12.77 -10.29
CA LEU A 266 0.15 14.07 -10.13
C LEU A 266 -1.19 14.10 -10.88
N SER A 267 -1.97 15.17 -10.69
CA SER A 267 -3.25 15.36 -11.38
C SER A 267 -3.16 15.09 -12.89
N GLY A 268 -4.10 14.30 -13.43
CA GLY A 268 -4.14 13.95 -14.86
C GLY A 268 -3.27 12.74 -15.26
N MET A 269 -2.58 12.12 -14.31
CA MET A 269 -1.73 10.94 -14.55
C MET A 269 -2.43 9.61 -14.24
N GLU A 270 -3.76 9.55 -14.17
CA GLU A 270 -4.52 8.34 -13.83
C GLU A 270 -4.32 7.18 -14.83
N ALA A 271 -3.82 7.49 -16.03
CA ALA A 271 -3.50 6.51 -17.07
C ALA A 271 -1.99 6.27 -17.22
N ALA A 272 -1.15 6.97 -16.45
CA ALA A 272 0.29 6.76 -16.47
C ALA A 272 0.66 5.46 -15.73
N ASP A 273 1.83 4.93 -16.03
CA ASP A 273 2.39 3.74 -15.39
C ASP A 273 3.91 3.91 -15.29
N GLY A 274 4.53 3.18 -14.36
CA GLY A 274 5.98 3.13 -14.24
C GLY A 274 6.66 4.34 -13.59
N VAL A 275 5.88 5.25 -13.01
CA VAL A 275 6.38 6.46 -12.34
C VAL A 275 6.80 6.13 -10.91
N GLY A 276 7.86 6.78 -10.42
CA GLY A 276 8.36 6.58 -9.07
C GLY A 276 9.66 5.77 -9.01
N LEU A 277 9.76 4.94 -8.00
CA LEU A 277 10.92 4.13 -7.67
C LEU A 277 10.73 2.75 -8.28
N ASN A 278 11.73 2.32 -9.05
CA ASN A 278 11.79 0.99 -9.65
C ASN A 278 12.99 0.28 -9.03
N LEU A 279 12.74 -0.61 -8.08
CA LEU A 279 13.78 -1.17 -7.21
C LEU A 279 14.01 -2.64 -7.57
N PRO A 280 15.27 -3.06 -7.81
CA PRO A 280 15.58 -4.44 -8.14
C PRO A 280 15.23 -5.37 -6.98
N ALA A 281 15.12 -6.67 -7.29
CA ALA A 281 14.82 -7.67 -6.28
C ALA A 281 15.83 -7.64 -5.13
N GLY A 282 15.33 -7.66 -3.89
CA GLY A 282 16.14 -7.57 -2.68
C GLY A 282 15.47 -6.76 -1.58
N LYS A 283 16.23 -6.48 -0.52
CA LYS A 283 15.77 -5.66 0.61
C LYS A 283 15.45 -4.24 0.14
N VAL A 284 14.31 -3.72 0.57
CA VAL A 284 13.87 -2.35 0.31
C VAL A 284 13.59 -1.63 1.63
N ASN A 285 14.16 -0.45 1.75
CA ASN A 285 13.85 0.50 2.79
C ASN A 285 13.38 1.80 2.15
N LEU A 286 12.11 2.13 2.33
CA LEU A 286 11.55 3.41 1.92
C LEU A 286 11.67 4.42 3.07
N GLN A 287 12.18 5.60 2.76
CA GLN A 287 12.19 6.76 3.65
C GLN A 287 11.08 7.70 3.21
N VAL A 288 10.08 7.88 4.05
CA VAL A 288 8.90 8.70 3.76
C VAL A 288 8.90 9.91 4.66
N THR A 289 8.86 11.11 4.06
CA THR A 289 8.66 12.36 4.78
C THR A 289 7.25 12.87 4.52
N VAL A 290 6.42 12.87 5.55
CA VAL A 290 5.07 13.43 5.50
C VAL A 290 5.07 14.90 5.89
N ASP A 291 4.09 15.64 5.40
CA ASP A 291 4.04 17.11 5.49
C ASP A 291 5.32 17.78 4.95
N TYR A 292 5.86 17.21 3.88
CA TYR A 292 7.05 17.71 3.18
C TYR A 292 6.82 19.14 2.67
N LYS A 293 7.82 20.02 2.79
CA LYS A 293 7.66 21.47 2.51
C LYS A 293 8.23 21.95 1.18
N GLY A 294 8.95 21.11 0.44
CA GLY A 294 9.63 21.49 -0.81
C GLY A 294 11.14 21.57 -0.64
#